data_AF-X6H9P2-F1
#
_entry.id   AF-X6H9P2-F1
#
_cell.length_a   1.000
_cell.length_b   1.000
_cell.length_c   1.000
_cell.angle_alpha   90.00
_cell.angle_beta   90.00
_cell.angle_gamma   90.00
#
_symmetry.space_group_name_H-M   'P 1'
#
loop_
_entity.id
_entity.type
_entity.pdbx_description
1 polymer ?
#
loop_
_entity_poly.entity_id
_entity_poly.type
_entity_poly.pdbx_seq_one_letter_code
_entity_poly.pdbx_strand_id
1 'polypeptide(L)' 'MPLERYRGVFEPEDLGLLQRVIDKLCGERGIARDDGEQREALAWGVILLFQNGIKDEAELLQACRLR' A
#
# COMPACT_ATOMS: atom_id res chain seq x y z
N MET A 1 -8.72 3.64 -8.29
CA MET A 1 -7.82 2.89 -7.35
C MET A 1 -6.73 3.84 -6.86
N PRO A 2 -6.36 3.81 -5.57
CA PRO A 2 -5.49 4.83 -4.96
C PRO A 2 -4.10 4.96 -5.62
N LEU A 3 -3.60 3.87 -6.22
CA LEU A 3 -2.28 3.84 -6.85
C LEU A 3 -2.22 4.46 -8.26
N GLU A 4 -3.35 4.78 -8.89
CA GLU A 4 -3.36 5.32 -10.26
C GLU A 4 -2.64 6.67 -10.36
N ARG A 5 -2.65 7.47 -9.29
CA ARG A 5 -1.92 8.75 -9.21
C ARG A 5 -0.41 8.60 -9.15
N TYR A 6 0.09 7.39 -8.89
CA TYR A 6 1.53 7.09 -8.82
C TYR A 6 2.05 6.40 -10.08
N ARG A 7 1.18 6.20 -11.09
CA ARG A 7 1.55 5.63 -12.38
C ARG A 7 2.48 6.62 -13.11
N GLY A 8 3.77 6.26 -13.20
CA GLY A 8 4.84 7.12 -13.72
C GLY A 8 5.77 7.71 -12.64
N VAL A 9 5.43 7.56 -11.36
CA VAL A 9 6.33 7.85 -10.23
C VAL A 9 7.07 6.58 -9.80
N PHE A 10 6.36 5.45 -9.77
CA PHE A 10 6.93 4.14 -9.44
C PHE A 10 6.99 3.25 -10.67
N GLU A 11 7.93 2.31 -10.65
CA GLU A 11 8.02 1.26 -11.67
C GLU A 11 6.78 0.35 -11.60
N PRO A 12 6.36 -0.26 -12.72
CA PRO A 12 5.20 -1.15 -12.73
C PRO A 12 5.35 -2.33 -11.76
N GLU A 13 6.57 -2.80 -11.52
CA GLU A 13 6.87 -3.85 -10.54
C GLU A 13 6.64 -3.38 -9.10
N ASP A 14 7.13 -2.18 -8.76
CA ASP A 14 6.90 -1.55 -7.45
C ASP A 14 5.42 -1.28 -7.21
N LEU A 15 4.69 -0.77 -8.21
CA LEU A 15 3.24 -0.59 -8.14
C LEU A 15 2.53 -1.91 -7.88
N GLY A 16 2.98 -2.99 -8.51
CA GLY A 16 2.48 -4.34 -8.26
C GLY A 16 2.69 -4.79 -6.83
N LEU A 17 3.88 -4.55 -6.27
CA LEU A 17 4.21 -4.85 -4.88
C LEU A 17 3.34 -4.04 -3.91
N LEU A 18 3.29 -2.71 -4.09
CA LEU A 18 2.49 -1.80 -3.26
C LEU A 18 1.00 -2.19 -3.28
N GLN A 19 0.48 -2.56 -4.45
CA GLN A 19 -0.91 -3.00 -4.59
C GLN A 19 -1.19 -4.28 -3.79
N ARG A 20 -0.28 -5.26 -3.81
CA ARG A 20 -0.43 -6.50 -3.03
C ARG A 20 -0.40 -6.25 -1.53
N VAL A 21 0.50 -5.39 -1.06
CA VAL A 21 0.57 -4.99 0.35
C VAL A 21 -0.73 -4.35 0.80
N ILE A 22 -1.23 -3.38 0.02
CA ILE A 22 -2.49 -2.67 0.31
C ILE A 22 -3.67 -3.64 0.31
N ASP A 23 -3.75 -4.56 -0.66
CA ASP A 23 -4.86 -5.52 -0.76
C ASP A 23 -4.87 -6.51 0.41
N LYS A 24 -3.70 -7.04 0.79
CA LYS A 24 -3.53 -7.88 1.99
C LYS A 24 -3.99 -7.15 3.25
N LEU A 25 -3.52 -5.91 3.46
CA LEU A 25 -3.89 -5.11 4.63
C LEU A 25 -5.37 -4.74 4.65
N CYS A 26 -5.99 -4.48 3.49
CA CYS A 26 -7.44 -4.28 3.41
C CYS A 26 -8.19 -5.54 3.85
N GLY A 27 -7.75 -6.72 3.40
CA GLY A 27 -8.30 -7.99 3.83
C GLY A 27 -8.15 -8.24 5.33
N GLU A 28 -6.98 -7.93 5.91
CA GLU A 28 -6.73 -8.08 7.35
C GLU A 28 -7.56 -7.12 8.21
N ARG A 29 -7.73 -5.87 7.76
CA ARG A 29 -8.44 -4.83 8.51
C ARG A 29 -9.95 -4.80 8.21
N GLY A 30 -10.44 -5.64 7.29
CA GLY A 30 -11.84 -5.66 6.88
C GLY A 30 -12.27 -4.41 6.09
N ILE A 31 -11.33 -3.71 5.46
CA ILE A 31 -11.61 -2.50 4.68
C ILE A 31 -12.33 -2.91 3.40
N ALA A 32 -13.57 -2.44 3.25
CA ALA A 32 -14.38 -2.74 2.07
C ALA A 32 -13.73 -2.14 0.81
N ARG A 33 -13.94 -2.79 -0.34
CA ARG A 33 -13.40 -2.29 -1.62
C ARG A 33 -13.97 -0.91 -2.00
N ASP A 34 -15.17 -0.61 -1.51
CA ASP A 34 -15.90 0.64 -1.72
C ASP A 34 -15.45 1.77 -0.78
N ASP A 35 -14.73 1.42 0.29
CA ASP A 35 -14.22 2.37 1.29
C ASP A 35 -12.96 3.07 0.76
N GLY A 36 -13.17 3.95 -0.22
CA GLY A 36 -12.12 4.65 -0.94
C GLY A 36 -11.21 5.48 -0.02
N GLU A 37 -11.78 6.10 1.02
CA GLU A 37 -11.05 6.93 1.97
C GLU A 37 -10.09 6.10 2.83
N GLN A 38 -10.56 5.00 3.42
CA GLN A 38 -9.70 4.09 4.19
C GLN A 38 -8.62 3.46 3.32
N ARG A 39 -8.96 3.11 2.07
CA ARG A 39 -7.98 2.60 1.10
C ARG A 39 -6.93 3.62 0.70
N GLU A 40 -7.31 4.90 0.51
CA GLU A 40 -6.36 5.97 0.24
C GLU A 40 -5.45 6.23 1.44
N ALA A 41 -6.00 6.30 2.65
CA ALA A 41 -5.22 6.49 3.87
C ALA A 41 -4.19 5.36 4.07
N LEU A 42 -4.62 4.12 3.84
CA LEU A 42 -3.74 2.96 3.94
C LEU A 42 -2.67 2.97 2.84
N ALA A 43 -3.05 3.27 1.59
CA ALA A 43 -2.11 3.39 0.48
C ALA A 43 -1.05 4.46 0.74
N TRP A 44 -1.46 5.62 1.28
CA TRP A 44 -0.54 6.69 1.62
C TRP A 44 0.49 6.25 2.68
N GLY A 45 0.05 5.53 3.71
CA GLY A 45 0.93 4.95 4.73
C GLY A 45 1.95 3.97 4.16
N VAL A 46 1.52 3.06 3.29
CA VAL A 46 2.40 2.08 2.63
C VAL A 46 3.42 2.77 1.72
N ILE A 47 2.97 3.76 0.94
CA ILE A 47 3.84 4.52 0.03
C ILE A 47 4.89 5.32 0.81
N LEU A 48 4.52 5.93 1.93
CA LEU A 48 5.45 6.67 2.77
C LEU A 48 6.57 5.75 3.30
N LEU A 49 6.22 4.54 3.76
CA LEU A 49 7.18 3.53 4.20
C LEU A 49 8.11 3.08 3.07
N PHE A 50 7.55 2.89 1.87
CA PHE A 50 8.33 2.51 0.70
C PHE A 50 9.32 3.60 0.28
N GLN A 51 8.88 4.86 0.27
CA GLN A 51 9.77 6.01 0.02
C GLN A 51 10.83 6.19 1.13
N ASN A 52 10.57 5.71 2.34
CA ASN A 52 11.54 5.72 3.44
C ASN A 52 12.62 4.64 3.31
N GLY A 53 12.55 3.79 2.28
CA GLY A 53 13.57 2.78 1.97
C GLY A 53 13.13 1.33 2.17
N ILE A 54 11.92 1.08 2.69
CA ILE A 54 11.40 -0.28 2.86
C ILE A 54 10.85 -0.78 1.53
N LYS A 55 11.66 -1.53 0.79
CA LYS A 55 11.28 -2.05 -0.54
C LYS A 55 10.74 -3.48 -0.54
N ASP A 56 10.84 -4.18 0.58
CA ASP A 56 10.40 -5.56 0.70
C ASP A 56 8.91 -5.66 1.10
N GLU A 57 8.18 -6.59 0.49
CA GLU A 57 6.75 -6.80 0.72
C GLU A 57 6.45 -7.19 2.18
N ALA A 58 7.24 -8.10 2.74
CA ALA A 58 7.04 -8.61 4.10
C ALA A 58 7.41 -7.55 5.14
N GLU A 59 8.50 -6.81 4.91
CA GLU A 59 8.88 -5.67 5.77
C GLU A 59 7.83 -4.56 5.75
N LEU A 60 7.27 -4.22 4.58
CA LEU A 60 6.18 -3.23 4.47
C LEU A 60 4.93 -3.68 5.23
N LEU A 61 4.54 -4.95 5.07
CA LEU A 61 3.40 -5.52 5.79
C LEU A 61 3.63 -5.46 7.30
N GLN A 62 4.82 -5.85 7.76
CA GLN A 62 5.16 -5.86 9.18
C GLN A 62 5.18 -4.43 9.75
N ALA A 63 5.83 -3.49 9.06
CA ALA A 63 5.88 -2.08 9.45
C ALA A 63 4.47 -1.46 9.52
N CYS A 64 3.57 -1.83 8.60
CA CYS A 64 2.20 -1.32 8.57
C CYS A 64 1.28 -2.02 9.59
N ARG A 65 1.65 -3.19 10.12
CA ARG A 65 0.94 -3.87 11.22
C ARG A 65 1.33 -3.34 12.60
N LEU A 66 2.58 -2.88 12.75
CA LEU A 66 3.09 -2.30 13.99
C LEU A 66 2.58 -0.87 14.24
N ARG A 67 1.79 -0.31 13.31
CA ARG A 67 1.27 1.05 13.32
C ARG A 67 -0.26 1.07 13.36
#